data_AF-A0A658NMS8-F1
#
_entry.id   AF-A0A658NMS8-F1
#
_cell.length_a   1.000
_cell.length_b   1.000
_cell.length_c   1.000
_cell.angle_alpha   90.00
_cell.angle_beta   90.00
_cell.angle_gamma   90.00
#
_symmetry.space_group_name_H-M   'P 1'
#
loop_
_entity.id
_entity.type
_entity.pdbx_description
1 polymer ?
#
loop_
_entity_poly.entity_id
_entity_poly.type
_entity_poly.pdbx_seq_one_letter_code
_entity_poly.pdbx_strand_id
1 'polypeptide(L)' 'SAAAVGMALACKRKSNGRIVTLFSGDGTFGEGLYYEALNLAALWSVPLLFVVENKRIAQTSPLEQALAGSMTGRFAAF' A
#
# COMPACT_ATOMS: atom_id res chain seq x y z
N SER A 1 -2.90 -0.57 -4.60
CA SER A 1 -3.81 -0.75 -5.74
C SER A 1 -4.36 -2.18 -5.73
N ALA A 2 -5.62 -2.38 -6.13
CA ALA A 2 -6.23 -3.71 -6.21
C ALA A 2 -5.51 -4.65 -7.20
N ALA A 3 -4.97 -4.09 -8.30
CA ALA A 3 -4.21 -4.85 -9.29
C ALA A 3 -2.96 -5.52 -8.69
N ALA A 4 -2.22 -4.81 -7.83
CA ALA A 4 -1.02 -5.37 -7.19
C ALA A 4 -1.35 -6.56 -6.27
N VAL A 5 -2.44 -6.46 -5.51
CA VAL A 5 -2.93 -7.56 -4.65
C VAL A 5 -3.34 -8.76 -5.51
N GLY A 6 -4.04 -8.54 -6.62
CA GLY A 6 -4.43 -9.60 -7.56
C GLY A 6 -3.21 -10.31 -8.17
N MET A 7 -2.19 -9.56 -8.57
CA MET A 7 -0.93 -10.14 -9.08
C MET A 7 -0.20 -10.93 -7.99
N ALA A 8 -0.12 -10.40 -6.76
CA ALA A 8 0.52 -11.09 -5.64
C ALA A 8 -0.22 -12.38 -5.29
N LEU A 9 -1.55 -12.36 -5.30
CA LEU A 9 -2.38 -13.55 -5.12
C LEU A 9 -2.13 -14.58 -6.24
N ALA A 10 -1.98 -14.14 -7.48
CA ALA A 10 -1.63 -15.03 -8.59
C ALA A 10 -0.23 -15.64 -8.42
N CYS A 11 0.77 -14.87 -7.96
CA CYS A 11 2.10 -15.40 -7.60
C CYS A 11 2.01 -16.46 -6.49
N LYS A 12 1.24 -16.18 -5.43
CA LYS A 12 0.99 -17.12 -4.33
C LYS A 12 0.38 -18.42 -4.83
N ARG A 13 -0.68 -18.35 -5.66
CA ARG A 13 -1.36 -19.52 -6.22
C ARG A 13 -0.49 -20.35 -7.16
N LYS A 14 0.48 -19.72 -7.82
CA LYS A 14 1.44 -20.41 -8.70
C LYS A 14 2.65 -20.98 -7.96
N SER A 15 2.79 -20.73 -6.65
CA SER A 15 3.91 -21.21 -5.81
C SER A 15 5.29 -20.97 -6.43
N ASN A 16 5.46 -19.85 -7.14
CA ASN A 16 6.66 -19.60 -7.96
C ASN A 16 7.74 -18.77 -7.25
N GLY A 17 7.57 -18.49 -5.96
CA GLY A 17 8.53 -17.74 -5.14
C GLY A 17 8.69 -16.25 -5.50
N ARG A 18 7.82 -15.69 -6.36
CA ARG A 18 7.92 -14.29 -6.79
C ARG A 18 7.20 -13.36 -5.82
N ILE A 19 7.76 -12.17 -5.65
CA ILE A 19 7.17 -11.06 -4.89
C ILE A 19 6.72 -9.98 -5.89
N VAL A 20 5.56 -9.39 -5.63
CA VAL A 20 5.10 -8.19 -6.35
C VAL A 20 5.50 -6.97 -5.53
N THR A 21 6.00 -5.93 -6.19
CA THR A 21 6.33 -4.65 -5.52
C THR A 21 5.40 -3.56 -6.03
N LEU A 22 4.82 -2.80 -5.10
CA LEU A 22 3.98 -1.65 -5.39
C LEU A 22 4.65 -0.38 -4.89
N PHE A 23 4.99 0.52 -5.79
CA PHE A 23 5.45 1.86 -5.47
C PHE A 23 4.26 2.81 -5.38
N SER A 24 4.18 3.61 -4.32
CA SER A 24 3.21 4.72 -4.22
C SER A 24 3.80 5.91 -3.48
N GLY A 25 3.22 7.09 -3.69
CA GLY A 25 3.58 8.29 -2.93
C GLY A 25 2.78 8.40 -1.63
N ASP A 26 3.29 9.19 -0.68
CA ASP A 26 2.58 9.58 0.54
C ASP A 26 1.23 10.28 0.31
N GLY A 27 1.03 10.92 -0.85
CA GLY A 27 -0.25 11.49 -1.24
C GLY A 27 -1.39 10.47 -1.42
N THR A 28 -1.08 9.18 -1.63
CA THR A 28 -2.14 8.16 -1.82
C THR A 28 -2.84 7.76 -0.53
N PHE A 29 -2.37 8.22 0.63
CA PHE A 29 -2.99 7.89 1.91
C PHE A 29 -4.36 8.54 2.14
N GLY A 30 -4.79 9.47 1.29
CA GLY A 30 -6.18 9.93 1.30
C GLY A 30 -7.18 8.96 0.63
N GLU A 31 -6.69 7.97 -0.11
CA GLU A 31 -7.53 7.10 -0.93
C GLU A 31 -7.99 5.86 -0.16
N GLY A 32 -9.31 5.67 -0.02
CA GLY A 32 -9.90 4.48 0.62
C GLY A 32 -9.44 3.16 0.00
N LEU A 33 -9.31 3.12 -1.33
CA LEU A 33 -8.86 1.95 -2.08
C LEU A 33 -7.44 1.49 -1.68
N TYR A 34 -6.62 2.41 -1.14
CA TYR A 34 -5.30 2.06 -0.63
C TYR A 34 -5.40 1.15 0.60
N TYR A 35 -6.31 1.47 1.52
CA TYR A 35 -6.56 0.69 2.75
C TYR A 35 -7.29 -0.62 2.48
N GLU A 36 -8.22 -0.65 1.53
CA GLU A 36 -8.83 -1.90 1.08
C GLU A 36 -7.77 -2.86 0.52
N ALA A 37 -6.82 -2.34 -0.28
CA ALA A 37 -5.72 -3.14 -0.80
C ALA A 37 -4.79 -3.65 0.31
N LEU A 38 -4.46 -2.83 1.31
CA LEU A 38 -3.68 -3.26 2.48
C LEU A 38 -4.40 -4.37 3.25
N ASN A 39 -5.69 -4.18 3.55
CA ASN A 39 -6.52 -5.15 4.25
C ASN A 39 -6.56 -6.49 3.52
N LEU A 40 -6.82 -6.49 2.22
CA LEU A 40 -6.85 -7.73 1.42
C LEU A 40 -5.46 -8.37 1.33
N ALA A 41 -4.40 -7.59 1.22
CA ALA A 41 -3.03 -8.11 1.17
C ALA A 41 -2.66 -8.84 2.48
N ALA A 42 -2.99 -8.26 3.62
CA ALA A 42 -2.78 -8.85 4.94
C ALA A 42 -3.67 -10.08 5.15
N LEU A 43 -4.99 -9.94 4.94
CA LEU A 43 -5.99 -11.00 5.11
C LEU A 43 -5.65 -12.25 4.30
N TRP A 44 -5.20 -12.07 3.05
CA TRP A 44 -4.83 -13.19 2.18
C TRP A 44 -3.36 -13.57 2.25
N SER A 45 -2.56 -12.84 3.05
CA SER A 45 -1.13 -13.03 3.23
C SER A 45 -0.41 -13.23 1.90
N VAL A 46 -0.58 -12.27 0.98
CA VAL A 46 -0.02 -12.34 -0.38
C VAL A 46 1.43 -11.82 -0.40
N PRO A 47 2.29 -12.30 -1.31
CA PRO A 47 3.67 -11.83 -1.45
C PRO A 47 3.71 -10.46 -2.14
N LEU A 48 3.39 -9.41 -1.39
CA LEU A 48 3.34 -8.02 -1.86
C LEU A 48 4.20 -7.12 -0.96
N LEU A 49 5.15 -6.40 -1.58
CA LEU A 49 5.97 -5.38 -0.94
C LEU A 49 5.43 -3.99 -1.29
N PHE A 50 4.99 -3.24 -0.29
CA PHE A 50 4.66 -1.82 -0.45
C PHE A 50 5.91 -0.96 -0.27
N VAL A 51 6.18 -0.11 -1.24
CA VAL A 51 7.25 0.90 -1.20
C VAL A 51 6.61 2.27 -1.27
N VAL A 52 6.72 3.02 -0.18
CA VAL A 52 6.16 4.37 -0.09
C VAL A 52 7.27 5.40 -0.29
N GLU A 53 7.10 6.24 -1.30
CA GLU A 53 7.90 7.44 -1.49
C GLU A 53 7.34 8.58 -0.64
N ASN A 54 7.97 8.82 0.52
CA ASN A 54 7.59 9.92 1.41
C ASN A 54 8.27 11.22 0.97
N LYS A 55 7.52 12.09 0.29
CA LYS A 55 8.01 13.39 -0.21
C LYS A 55 7.57 14.58 0.65
N ARG A 56 6.69 14.35 1.64
CA ARG A 56 6.07 15.34 2.54
C ARG A 56 5.21 16.40 1.84
N ILE A 57 5.09 16.34 0.51
CA ILE A 57 4.22 17.19 -0.31
C ILE A 57 3.50 16.30 -1.32
N ALA A 58 2.17 16.36 -1.29
CA ALA A 58 1.31 15.75 -2.28
C ALA A 58 0.77 16.84 -3.21
N GLN A 59 1.23 16.85 -4.47
CA GLN A 59 0.95 17.92 -5.45
C GLN A 59 1.37 19.30 -4.93
N THR A 60 0.44 20.06 -4.34
CA THR A 60 0.66 21.40 -3.77
C THR A 60 0.47 21.45 -2.26
N SER A 61 0.05 20.34 -1.64
CA SER A 61 -0.36 20.31 -0.24
C SER A 61 0.70 19.65 0.64
N PRO A 62 1.16 20.32 1.72
CA PRO A 62 1.96 19.67 2.76
C PRO A 62 1.20 18.48 3.35
N LEU A 63 1.90 17.37 3.58
CA LEU A 63 1.30 16.13 4.08
C LEU A 63 0.58 16.34 5.42
N GLU A 64 1.14 17.19 6.29
CA GLU A 64 0.61 17.48 7.64
C GLU A 64 -0.77 18.17 7.60
N GLN A 65 -1.13 18.80 6.48
CA GLN A 65 -2.43 19.44 6.31
C GLN A 65 -3.50 18.47 5.76
N ALA A 66 -3.06 17.38 5.13
CA ALA A 66 -3.93 16.41 4.47
C ALA A 66 -4.04 15.07 5.22
N LEU A 67 -3.12 14.80 6.16
CA LEU A 67 -3.05 13.52 6.87
C LEU A 67 -2.96 13.71 8.39
N ALA A 68 -3.93 13.13 9.11
CA ALA A 68 -3.85 12.94 10.55
C ALA A 68 -3.06 11.67 10.91
N GLY A 69 -2.50 11.64 12.13
CA GLY A 69 -1.77 10.48 12.66
C GLY A 69 -0.40 10.25 12.02
N SER A 70 0.18 9.07 12.22
CA SER A 70 1.49 8.72 11.66
C SER A 70 1.36 7.82 10.43
N MET A 71 2.29 7.98 9.49
CA MET A 71 2.38 7.13 8.30
C MET A 71 2.57 5.66 8.67
N THR A 72 3.48 5.37 9.59
CA THR A 72 3.77 4.00 10.05
C THR A 72 2.58 3.38 10.78
N GLY A 73 1.82 4.16 11.55
CA GLY A 73 0.63 3.67 12.26
C GLY A 73 -0.46 3.12 11.33
N ARG A 74 -0.54 3.62 10.10
CA ARG A 74 -1.49 3.13 9.09
C ARG A 74 -1.13 1.74 8.58
N PHE A 75 0.16 1.42 8.50
CA PHE A 75 0.61 0.09 8.13
C PHE A 75 0.52 -0.90 9.28
N ALA A 76 0.81 -0.45 10.51
CA ALA A 76 0.76 -1.30 11.71
C ALA A 76 -0.64 -1.85 12.04
N ALA A 77 -1.70 -1.32 11.40
CA ALA A 77 -3.08 -1.77 11.58
C ALA A 77 -3.43 -3.04 10.77
N PHE A 78 -2.56 -3.49 9.85
CA PHE A 78 -2.77 -4.63 8.95
C PHE A 78 -1.62 -5.63 9.08
#